data_AF-A0A410WXA1-F1
#
_entry.id   AF-A0A410WXA1-F1
#
_cell.length_a   1.000
_cell.length_b   1.000
_cell.length_c   1.000
_cell.angle_alpha   90.00
_cell.angle_beta   90.00
_cell.angle_gamma   90.00
#
_symmetry.space_group_name_H-M   'P 1'
#
loop_
_entity.id
_entity.type
_entity.pdbx_description
1 polymer ?
#
loop_
_entity_poly.entity_id
_entity_poly.type
_entity_poly.pdbx_seq_one_letter_code
_entity_poly.pdbx_strand_id
1 'polypeptide(L)' 'MSESNIGVKAMHEIMRKAKKYDELLVFPSIENELQCDFCGKFQSELNKMIAARRVVICNECVEVCNQVLEEDNS' A
#
# COMPACT_ATOMS: atom_id res chain seq x y z
N MET A 1 31.85 -12.10 29.53
CA MET A 1 31.94 -10.84 28.76
C MET A 1 31.26 -11.09 27.43
N SER A 2 29.97 -10.79 27.31
CA SER A 2 29.24 -10.95 26.05
C SER A 2 29.73 -9.88 25.09
N GLU A 3 30.58 -10.26 24.14
CA GLU A 3 30.96 -9.40 23.03
C GLU A 3 29.67 -8.85 22.42
N SER A 4 29.50 -7.54 22.55
CA SER A 4 28.40 -6.79 22.00
C SER A 4 28.51 -6.86 20.49
N ASN A 5 27.95 -7.93 19.93
CA ASN A 5 28.01 -8.26 18.52
C ASN A 5 27.16 -7.21 17.76
N ILE A 6 27.83 -6.13 17.37
CA ILE A 6 27.24 -4.96 16.69
C ILE A 6 26.38 -5.39 15.50
N GLY A 7 26.76 -6.47 14.81
CA GLY A 7 25.97 -7.07 13.73
C GLY A 7 24.60 -7.58 14.18
N VAL A 8 24.51 -8.22 15.35
CA VAL A 8 23.24 -8.70 15.91
C VAL A 8 22.35 -7.54 16.35
N LYS A 9 22.94 -6.47 16.90
CA LYS A 9 22.18 -5.26 17.25
C LYS A 9 21.64 -4.54 16.01
N ALA A 10 22.48 -4.38 14.98
CA ALA A 10 22.06 -3.81 13.70
C ALA A 10 20.97 -4.64 13.03
N MET A 11 21.10 -5.97 13.05
CA MET A 11 20.08 -6.91 12.56
C MET A 11 18.75 -6.74 13.29
N HIS A 12 18.76 -6.71 14.64
CA HIS A 12 17.55 -6.49 15.42
C HIS A 12 16.91 -5.14 15.13
N GLU A 13 17.71 -4.09 14.89
CA GLU A 13 17.19 -2.78 14.54
C GLU A 13 16.57 -2.74 13.13
N ILE A 14 17.20 -3.40 12.14
CA ILE A 14 16.65 -3.57 10.79
C ILE A 14 15.33 -4.33 10.86
N MET A 15 15.29 -5.44 11.59
CA MET A 15 14.06 -6.24 11.77
C MET A 15 12.95 -5.44 12.46
N ARG A 16 13.28 -4.65 13.48
CA ARG A 16 12.32 -3.77 14.16
C ARG A 16 11.77 -2.70 13.22
N LYS A 17 12.62 -2.10 12.38
CA LYS A 17 12.18 -1.10 11.38
C LYS A 17 11.30 -1.74 10.31
N ALA A 18 11.70 -2.91 9.78
CA ALA A 18 10.91 -3.66 8.80
C ALA A 18 9.53 -4.03 9.36
N LYS A 19 9.46 -4.61 10.57
CA LYS A 19 8.18 -4.92 11.23
C LYS A 19 7.31 -3.70 11.42
N LYS A 20 7.89 -2.55 11.80
CA LYS A 20 7.15 -1.29 11.91
C LYS A 20 6.60 -0.83 10.56
N TYR A 21 7.35 -1.00 9.47
CA TYR A 21 6.84 -0.69 8.13
C TYR A 21 5.69 -1.60 7.74
N ASP A 22 5.77 -2.90 8.04
CA ASP A 22 4.68 -3.87 7.82
C ASP A 22 3.44 -3.51 8.65
N GLU A 23 3.59 -3.16 9.95
CA GLU A 23 2.49 -2.68 10.80
C GLU A 23 1.84 -1.38 10.28
N LEU A 24 2.63 -0.51 9.64
CA LEU A 24 2.14 0.73 8.99
C LEU A 24 1.62 0.49 7.56
N LEU A 25 1.95 -0.65 6.97
CA LEU A 25 1.51 -1.15 5.67
C LEU A 25 0.48 -2.27 5.94
N VAL A 26 -0.63 -1.91 6.58
CA VAL A 26 -1.77 -2.83 6.72
C VAL A 26 -2.27 -3.12 5.31
N PHE A 27 -1.74 -4.18 4.70
CA PHE A 27 -2.32 -4.72 3.49
C PHE A 27 -3.56 -5.48 3.93
N PRO A 28 -4.76 -5.12 3.44
CA PRO A 28 -5.96 -5.89 3.70
C PRO A 28 -5.68 -7.35 3.31
N SER A 29 -5.91 -8.27 4.26
CA SER A 29 -5.84 -9.70 4.00
C SER A 29 -6.78 -10.04 2.84
N ILE A 30 -6.30 -10.87 1.89
CA ILE A 30 -7.00 -11.27 0.66
C ILE A 30 -8.40 -11.88 0.94
N GLU A 31 -8.69 -12.24 2.19
CA GLU A 31 -9.99 -12.73 2.65
C GLU A 31 -11.14 -11.71 2.56
N ASN A 32 -10.86 -10.42 2.43
CA ASN A 32 -11.88 -9.39 2.21
C ASN A 32 -11.74 -8.78 0.82
N GLU A 33 -12.82 -8.84 0.04
CA GLU A 33 -12.88 -8.22 -1.28
C GLU A 33 -12.66 -6.70 -1.18
N LEU A 34 -11.71 -6.19 -1.96
CA LEU A 34 -11.35 -4.78 -1.93
C LEU A 34 -12.37 -3.94 -2.70
N GLN A 35 -12.64 -2.74 -2.18
CA GLN A 35 -13.53 -1.76 -2.80
C GLN A 35 -12.71 -0.54 -3.24
N CYS A 36 -12.96 -0.03 -4.44
CA CYS A 36 -12.37 1.22 -4.90
C CYS A 36 -12.95 2.40 -4.10
N ASP A 37 -12.10 3.22 -3.48
CA ASP A 37 -12.53 4.38 -2.68
C ASP A 37 -13.18 5.50 -3.52
N PHE A 38 -13.01 5.46 -4.84
CA PHE A 38 -13.50 6.50 -5.75
C PHE A 38 -14.85 6.13 -6.39
N CYS A 39 -14.98 4.91 -6.90
CA CYS A 39 -16.21 4.48 -7.59
C CYS A 39 -17.06 3.48 -6.79
N GLY A 40 -16.53 2.94 -5.69
CA GLY A 40 -17.24 1.99 -4.84
C GLY A 40 -17.39 0.58 -5.42
N LYS A 41 -16.85 0.29 -6.61
CA LYS A 41 -16.87 -1.05 -7.22
C LYS A 41 -15.93 -2.00 -6.48
N PHE A 42 -16.32 -3.27 -6.44
CA PHE A 42 -15.51 -4.33 -5.84
C PHE A 42 -14.46 -4.90 -6.81
N GLN A 43 -13.47 -5.60 -6.26
CA GLN A 43 -12.42 -6.26 -7.06
C GLN A 43 -12.98 -7.20 -8.12
N SER A 44 -14.06 -7.93 -7.83
CA SER A 44 -14.69 -8.85 -8.80
C SER A 44 -15.30 -8.15 -10.01
N GLU A 45 -15.62 -6.86 -9.89
CA GLU A 45 -16.25 -6.07 -10.96
C GLU A 45 -15.21 -5.38 -11.86
N LEU A 46 -13.91 -5.54 -11.56
CA LEU A 46 -12.83 -4.76 -12.15
C LEU A 46 -11.70 -5.66 -12.66
N ASN A 47 -11.05 -5.22 -13.74
CA ASN A 47 -9.92 -5.96 -14.32
C ASN A 47 -8.63 -5.77 -13.51
N LYS A 48 -8.39 -4.56 -12.98
CA LYS A 48 -7.18 -4.22 -12.23
C LYS A 48 -7.46 -3.22 -11.12
N MET A 49 -6.79 -3.41 -9.98
CA MET A 49 -6.92 -2.53 -8.83
C MET A 49 -5.57 -2.36 -8.12
N ILE A 50 -5.32 -1.15 -7.63
CA ILE A 50 -4.12 -0.75 -6.93
C ILE A 50 -4.51 -0.43 -5.49
N ALA A 51 -3.95 -1.19 -4.54
CA ALA A 51 -4.10 -0.91 -3.12
C ALA A 51 -2.81 -0.30 -2.57
N ALA A 52 -2.87 0.94 -2.12
CA ALA A 52 -1.77 1.64 -1.48
C ALA A 52 -2.15 2.02 -0.05
N ARG A 53 -1.58 1.35 0.97
CA ARG A 53 -1.76 1.59 2.43
C ARG A 53 -3.20 1.81 2.92
N ARG A 54 -3.78 2.97 2.62
CA ARG A 54 -5.11 3.42 3.08
C ARG A 54 -6.06 3.79 1.94
N VAL A 55 -5.61 3.69 0.70
CA VAL A 55 -6.40 4.03 -0.48
C VAL A 55 -6.34 2.89 -1.48
N VAL A 56 -7.49 2.51 -1.98
CA VAL A 56 -7.69 1.52 -3.05
C VAL A 56 -8.30 2.25 -4.24
N ILE A 57 -7.64 2.17 -5.39
CA ILE A 57 -8.10 2.81 -6.63
C ILE A 57 -8.08 1.80 -7.79
N CYS A 58 -9.14 1.79 -8.59
CA CYS A 58 -9.21 0.96 -9.80
C CYS A 58 -8.59 1.67 -11.01
N ASN A 59 -8.29 0.90 -12.06
CA ASN A 59 -7.70 1.44 -13.29
C ASN A 59 -8.57 2.52 -13.96
N GLU A 60 -9.89 2.34 -13.98
CA GLU A 60 -10.83 3.31 -14.58
C GLU A 60 -10.74 4.66 -13.86
N CYS A 61 -10.69 4.65 -12.52
CA CYS A 61 -10.56 5.87 -11.73
C CYS A 61 -9.19 6.54 -11.92
N VAL A 62 -8.11 5.76 -12.12
CA VAL A 62 -6.79 6.33 -12.45
C VAL A 62 -6.84 7.11 -13.76
N GLU A 63 -7.50 6.56 -14.80
CA GLU A 63 -7.64 7.23 -16.09
C GLU A 63 -8.41 8.55 -15.98
N VAL A 64 -9.52 8.56 -15.23
CA VAL A 64 -10.29 9.77 -14.96
C VAL A 64 -9.48 10.79 -14.17
N CYS A 65 -8.78 10.37 -13.10
CA CYS A 65 -7.94 11.27 -12.31
C CYS A 65 -6.81 11.88 -13.15
N ASN A 66 -6.19 11.13 -14.04
CA ASN A 66 -5.15 11.65 -14.92
C ASN A 66 -5.68 12.73 -15.86
N GLN A 67 -6.89 12.55 -16.43
CA GLN A 67 -7.51 13.57 -17.28
C GLN A 67 -7.74 14.88 -16.51
N VAL A 68 -8.29 14.80 -15.29
CA VAL A 68 -8.49 15.98 -14.43
C VAL A 68 -7.17 16.67 -14.10
N LEU A 69 -6.12 15.91 -13.78
CA LEU A 69 -4.80 16.46 -13.48
C LEU A 69 -4.12 17.10 -14.70
N GLU A 70 -4.34 16.57 -15.90
CA GLU A 70 -3.83 17.15 -17.14
C GLU A 70 -4.53 18.47 -17.49
N GLU A 71 -5.83 18.57 -17.22
CA GLU A 71 -6.61 19.81 -17.36
C GLU A 71 -6.16 20.90 -16.37
N ASP A 72 -5.89 20.56 -15.10
CA ASP A 72 -5.45 21.51 -14.07
C ASP A 72 -4.04 22.09 -14.28
N ASN A 73 -3.18 21.40 -15.04
CA ASN A 73 -1.78 21.79 -15.27
C ASN A 73 -1.56 22.59 -16.58
N SER A 74 -2.63 23.00 -17.26
CA SER A 74 -2.62 23.73 -18.55
C SER A 74 -3.10 25.17 -18.41
#